data_AF-A0A7Y0FUY0-F1
#
_entry.id   AF-A0A7Y0FUY0-F1
#
_cell.length_a   1.000
_cell.length_b   1.000
_cell.length_c   1.000
_cell.angle_alpha   90.00
_cell.angle_beta   90.00
_cell.angle_gamma   90.00
#
_symmetry.space_group_name_H-M   'P 1'
#
loop_
_entity.id
_entity.type
_entity.pdbx_description
1 polymer ?
#
loop_
_entity_poly.entity_id
_entity_poly.type
_entity_poly.pdbx_seq_one_letter_code
_entity_poly.pdbx_strand_id
1 'polypeptide(L)' 'MWLELHDGDGFPFFVNMNNVVDFRWYEREKYTCLLTNAPVAEKLHRLYVRESATEIMQMLNGGEPRRAKIAAAS' A
#
# COMPACT_ATOMS: atom_id res chain seq x y z
N MET A 1 4.84 9.41 7.99
CA MET A 1 5.52 8.88 6.80
C MET A 1 4.47 8.65 5.72
N TRP A 2 4.72 9.08 4.49
CA TRP A 2 3.79 8.90 3.37
C TRP A 2 4.37 7.91 2.36
N LEU A 3 3.57 6.98 1.87
CA LEU A 3 3.94 6.08 0.78
C LEU A 3 2.99 6.30 -0.41
N GLU A 4 3.55 6.27 -1.62
CA GLU A 4 2.79 6.12 -2.85
C GLU A 4 2.53 4.62 -3.06
N LEU A 5 1.25 4.23 -3.09
CA LEU A 5 0.79 2.85 -3.28
C LEU A 5 -0.19 2.81 -4.44
N HIS A 6 -0.44 1.61 -4.99
CA HIS A 6 -1.31 1.46 -6.15
C HIS A 6 -2.59 0.72 -5.80
N ASP A 7 -3.74 1.20 -6.25
CA ASP A 7 -5.04 0.55 -6.04
C ASP A 7 -5.20 -0.72 -6.90
N GLY A 8 -6.40 -1.31 -6.83
CA GLY A 8 -6.77 -2.50 -7.60
C GLY A 8 -6.65 -2.34 -9.12
N ASP A 9 -6.69 -1.12 -9.66
CA ASP A 9 -6.54 -0.82 -11.09
C ASP A 9 -5.10 -0.39 -11.44
N GLY A 10 -4.27 -0.12 -10.44
CA GLY A 10 -2.89 0.33 -10.60
C GLY A 10 -2.75 1.86 -10.57
N PHE A 11 -3.76 2.61 -10.13
CA PHE A 11 -3.63 4.06 -9.96
C PHE A 11 -2.88 4.40 -8.67
N PRO A 12 -1.90 5.31 -8.72
CA PRO A 12 -1.13 5.70 -7.55
C PRO A 12 -1.94 6.60 -6.63
N PHE A 13 -1.82 6.39 -5.31
CA PHE A 13 -2.32 7.29 -4.28
C PHE A 13 -1.43 7.29 -3.05
N PHE A 14 -1.46 8.40 -2.31
CA PHE A 14 -0.62 8.58 -1.13
C PHE A 14 -1.33 8.16 0.15
N VAL A 15 -0.70 7.25 0.90
CA VAL A 15 -1.18 6.80 2.21
C VAL A 15 -0.27 7.33 3.30
N ASN A 16 -0.84 7.98 4.31
CA ASN A 16 -0.12 8.32 5.53
C ASN A 16 0.01 7.08 6.40
N MET A 17 1.18 6.46 6.37
CA MET A 17 1.49 5.23 7.11
C MET A 17 1.46 5.42 8.62
N ASN A 18 1.53 6.66 9.13
CA ASN A 18 1.35 6.93 10.56
C ASN A 18 -0.10 6.67 11.02
N ASN A 19 -1.06 6.64 10.08
CA ASN A 19 -2.46 6.38 10.38
C ASN A 19 -2.83 4.91 10.19
N VAL A 20 -1.93 4.08 9.64
CA VAL A 20 -2.17 2.65 9.44
C VAL A 20 -1.96 1.93 10.77
N VAL A 21 -2.99 1.20 11.22
CA VAL A 21 -2.97 0.47 12.49
C VAL A 21 -2.76 -1.04 12.30
N ASP A 22 -3.10 -1.56 11.13
CA ASP A 22 -2.86 -2.96 10.73
C ASP A 22 -2.76 -3.03 9.21
N PHE A 23 -2.04 -4.02 8.69
CA PHE A 23 -2.10 -4.38 7.28
C PHE A 23 -1.95 -5.88 7.06
N ARG A 24 -2.68 -6.41 6.08
CA ARG A 24 -2.74 -7.84 5.79
C ARG A 24 -2.66 -8.12 4.30
N TRP A 25 -1.75 -9.01 3.93
CA TRP A 25 -1.63 -9.55 2.58
C TRP A 25 -2.63 -10.68 2.33
N TYR A 26 -3.30 -10.62 1.19
CA TYR A 26 -4.22 -11.63 0.70
C TYR A 26 -3.60 -12.31 -0.53
N GLU A 27 -2.93 -13.44 -0.31
CA GLU A 27 -2.12 -14.14 -1.32
C GLU A 27 -2.91 -14.55 -2.57
N ARG A 28 -4.17 -14.97 -2.39
CA ARG A 28 -5.03 -15.43 -3.49
C ARG A 28 -5.47 -14.28 -4.38
N GLU A 29 -5.80 -13.14 -3.79
CA GLU A 29 -6.31 -11.96 -4.48
C GLU A 29 -5.22 -10.96 -4.87
N LYS A 30 -3.98 -11.18 -4.39
CA LYS A 30 -2.80 -10.37 -4.68
C LYS A 30 -2.98 -8.88 -4.32
N TYR A 31 -3.54 -8.61 -3.15
CA TYR A 31 -3.60 -7.26 -2.57
C TYR A 31 -3.28 -7.24 -1.08
N THR A 32 -2.82 -6.10 -0.58
CA THR A 32 -2.74 -5.79 0.84
C THR A 32 -3.93 -4.93 1.26
N CYS A 33 -4.63 -5.31 2.33
CA CYS A 33 -5.61 -4.46 3.00
C CYS A 33 -4.90 -3.66 4.09
N LEU A 34 -5.00 -2.34 4.04
CA LEU A 34 -4.54 -1.42 5.09
C LEU A 34 -5.74 -0.98 5.92
N LEU A 35 -5.64 -1.14 7.22
CA LEU A 35 -6.60 -0.60 8.17
C LEU A 35 -6.06 0.74 8.69
N THR A 36 -6.76 1.83 8.45
CA THR A 36 -6.33 3.17 8.83
C THR A 36 -7.29 3.81 9.83
N ASN A 37 -6.74 4.58 10.77
CA ASN A 37 -7.52 5.48 11.60
C ASN A 37 -7.70 6.81 10.86
N ALA A 38 -8.95 7.23 10.61
CA ALA A 38 -9.23 8.56 10.08
C ALA A 38 -9.61 9.50 11.23
N PRO A 39 -8.77 10.50 11.56
CA PRO A 39 -9.03 11.41 12.68
C PRO A 39 -10.32 12.23 12.53
N VAL A 40 -10.85 12.36 11.32
CA VAL A 40 -12.06 13.15 11.04
C VAL A 40 -13.35 12.35 11.25
N ALA A 41 -13.30 11.01 11.24
CA ALA A 41 -14.51 10.18 11.16
C ALA A 41 -14.73 9.25 12.36
N GLU A 42 -13.83 9.22 13.35
CA GLU A 42 -13.81 8.26 14.47
C GLU A 42 -14.03 6.79 14.02
N LYS A 43 -13.67 6.49 12.77
CA LYS A 43 -13.92 5.21 12.12
C LYS A 43 -12.65 4.70 11.47
N LEU A 44 -12.51 3.38 11.51
CA LEU A 44 -11.46 2.68 10.79
C LEU A 44 -11.86 2.57 9.32
N HIS A 45 -10.94 2.94 8.44
CA HIS A 45 -11.10 2.81 6.99
C HIS A 45 -10.23 1.67 6.46
N ARG A 46 -10.70 1.00 5.41
CA ARG A 46 -9.93 -0.03 4.71
C ARG A 46 -9.52 0.49 3.35
N LEU A 47 -8.23 0.38 3.06
CA LEU A 47 -7.65 0.67 1.74
C LEU A 47 -7.11 -0.64 1.18
N TYR A 48 -7.24 -0.86 -0.12
CA TYR A 48 -6.74 -2.05 -0.80
C TYR A 48 -5.68 -1.63 -1.80
N VAL A 49 -4.48 -2.21 -1.69
CA VAL A 49 -3.32 -1.86 -2.50
C VAL A 49 -2.69 -3.09 -3.12
N ARG A 50 -2.01 -2.95 -4.26
CA ARG A 50 -1.35 -4.06 -4.97
C ARG A 50 0.00 -4.45 -4.37
N GLU A 51 0.68 -3.51 -3.70
CA GLU A 51 1.94 -3.80 -3.01
C GLU A 51 1.71 -4.86 -1.93
N SER A 52 2.57 -5.87 -1.92
CA SER A 52 2.60 -6.88 -0.88
C SER A 52 3.05 -6.31 0.46
N ALA A 53 2.71 -7.00 1.55
CA ALA A 53 3.22 -6.68 2.89
C ALA A 53 4.76 -6.54 2.92
N THR A 54 5.47 -7.38 2.17
CA THR A 54 6.94 -7.32 2.07
C THR A 54 7.43 -6.07 1.35
N GLU A 55 6.83 -5.70 0.22
CA GLU A 55 7.19 -4.50 -0.53
C GLU A 55 6.93 -3.24 0.29
N ILE A 56 5.78 -3.15 0.96
CA ILE A 56 5.45 -2.05 1.87
C ILE A 56 6.51 -1.96 2.98
N MET A 57 6.86 -3.08 3.62
CA MET A 57 7.89 -3.07 4.67
C MET A 57 9.27 -2.65 4.15
N GLN A 58 9.63 -2.99 2.91
CA GLN A 58 10.87 -2.50 2.29
C GLN A 58 10.85 -0.98 2.11
N MET A 59 9.73 -0.45 1.58
CA MET A 59 9.53 0.99 1.40
C MET A 59 9.62 1.76 2.73
N LEU A 60 9.02 1.22 3.80
CA LEU A 60 9.08 1.82 5.15
C LEU A 60 10.50 1.86 5.72
N ASN A 61 11.30 0.83 5.43
CA ASN A 61 12.68 0.71 5.92
C ASN A 61 13.70 1.51 5.07
N GLY A 62 13.24 2.31 4.09
CA GLY A 62 14.12 3.04 3.19
C GLY A 62 14.84 2.15 2.18
N GLY A 63 14.46 0.88 2.06
CA GLY A 63 14.86 0.05 0.94
C GLY A 63 14.08 0.54 -0.27
N GLU A 64 14.76 1.07 -1.28
CA GLU A 64 14.12 1.34 -2.57
C GLU A 64 13.43 0.05 -3.01
N PRO A 65 12.08 0.02 -3.13
CA PRO A 65 11.43 -1.10 -3.78
C PRO A 65 12.04 -1.13 -5.17
N ARG A 66 12.67 -2.26 -5.55
CA ARG A 66 13.19 -2.43 -6.91
C ARG A 66 12.01 -2.16 -7.83
N ARG A 67 12.00 -0.96 -8.42
CA ARG A 67 11.01 -0.49 -9.37
C ARG A 67 10.91 -1.60 -10.41
N ALA A 68 9.90 -2.44 -10.31
CA ALA A 68 9.62 -3.45 -11.29
C ALA A 68 9.28 -2.65 -12.53
N LYS A 69 10.29 -2.47 -13.39
CA LYS A 69 10.16 -1.87 -14.70
C LYS A 69 9.12 -2.73 -15.41
N ILE A 70 7.87 -2.29 -15.38
CA ILE A 70 6.89 -2.74 -16.34
C ILE A 70 7.42 -2.18 -17.66
N ALA A 71 8.22 -3.00 -18.34
CA ALA A 71 8.58 -2.80 -19.71
C ALA A 71 7.27 -2.82 -20.50
N ALA A 72 6.72 -1.65 -20.76
CA ALA A 72 5.74 -1.48 -21.81
C ALA A 72 6.46 -1.86 -23.11
N ALA A 73 6.10 -3.02 -23.65
CA ALA A 73 6.49 -3.44 -24.98
C ALA A 73 6.08 -2.35 -25.98
N SER A 74 7.02 -1.99 -26.86
CA SER A 74 6.77 -1.39 -28.16
C SER A 74 7.45 -2.28 -29.20
#